data_AF-A0AAJ1RMK5-F1
#
_entry.id   AF-A0AAJ1RMK5-F1
#
_cell.length_a   1.000
_cell.length_b   1.000
_cell.length_c   1.000
_cell.angle_alpha   90.00
_cell.angle_beta   90.00
_cell.angle_gamma   90.00
#
_symmetry.space_group_name_H-M   'P 1'
#
loop_
_entity.id
_entity.type
_entity.pdbx_description
1 polymer ?
#
loop_
_entity_poly.entity_id
_entity_poly.type
_entity_poly.pdbx_seq_one_letter_code
_entity_poly.pdbx_strand_id
1 'polypeptide(L)'
;MKNIILVAAVSLLPATGFAGGHSGLGGHGTGITVDNKVIEGKTGTIVQNSTKDIWIWDNPPEGFDAATNASCTQTISFAKGQEAPIGGTVTCTVVDESGDVFINTGTFGADGVLLTLVGGTGKWAAYTGAQWKGVTRHSLEGGSSVYDFTPTN
;
A
#
# COMPACT_ATOMS: atom_id res chain seq x y z
N MET A 1 -1.08 49.14 21.69
CA MET A 1 -1.14 48.18 20.57
C MET A 1 -0.09 47.11 20.80
N LYS A 2 -0.51 45.90 21.17
CA LYS A 2 0.38 44.74 21.32
C LYS A 2 -0.46 43.50 21.04
N ASN A 3 -0.39 43.01 19.81
CA ASN A 3 -1.10 41.83 19.36
C ASN A 3 -0.39 40.60 19.96
N ILE A 4 -1.05 39.91 20.89
CA ILE A 4 -0.61 38.59 21.34
C ILE A 4 -1.20 37.58 20.36
N ILE A 5 -0.38 37.12 19.42
CA ILE A 5 -0.69 35.95 18.61
C ILE A 5 -0.57 34.74 19.53
N LEU A 6 -1.71 34.15 19.89
CA LEU A 6 -1.77 32.89 20.62
C LEU A 6 -1.36 31.78 19.63
N VAL A 7 -0.08 31.41 19.61
CA VAL A 7 0.39 30.21 18.91
C VAL A 7 -0.16 29.01 19.68
N ALA A 8 -1.22 28.40 19.16
CA ALA A 8 -1.66 27.09 19.62
C ALA A 8 -0.57 26.07 19.25
N ALA A 9 0.32 25.77 20.19
CA ALA A 9 1.15 24.60 20.11
C ALA A 9 0.23 23.37 20.24
N VAL A 10 -0.27 22.88 19.11
CA VAL A 10 -0.90 21.56 19.04
C VAL A 10 0.20 20.56 19.33
N SER A 11 0.30 20.16 20.59
CA SER A 11 1.09 19.03 21.02
C SER A 11 0.51 17.80 20.31
N LEU A 12 1.15 17.39 19.21
CA LEU A 12 1.00 16.07 18.62
C LEU A 12 1.53 15.04 19.62
N LEU A 13 0.72 14.74 20.63
CA LEU A 13 0.89 13.52 21.40
C LEU A 13 0.56 12.37 20.42
N PRO A 14 1.47 11.42 20.18
CA PRO A 14 1.08 10.22 19.46
C PRO A 14 0.02 9.52 20.31
N ALA A 15 -1.22 9.53 19.84
CA ALA A 15 -2.23 8.63 20.35
C ALA A 15 -1.75 7.23 20.00
N THR A 16 -1.09 6.57 20.95
CA THR A 16 -0.80 5.14 20.89
C THR A 16 -2.13 4.41 21.08
N GLY A 17 -2.98 4.46 20.05
CA GLY A 17 -4.03 3.48 19.87
C GLY A 17 -3.34 2.19 19.46
N PHE A 18 -3.30 1.21 20.37
CA PHE A 18 -2.87 -0.12 20.00
C PHE A 18 -3.80 -0.63 18.90
N ALA A 19 -3.28 -0.86 17.70
CA ALA A 19 -3.97 -1.51 16.57
C ALA A 19 -4.26 -3.01 16.83
N GLY A 20 -4.31 -3.43 18.10
CA GLY A 20 -4.25 -4.82 18.56
C GLY A 20 -5.52 -5.64 18.36
N GLY A 21 -6.35 -5.33 17.36
CA GLY A 21 -7.57 -6.08 17.07
C GLY A 21 -8.07 -6.00 15.64
N HIS A 22 -7.38 -5.28 14.75
CA HIS A 22 -7.82 -5.05 13.37
C HIS A 22 -7.11 -5.96 12.34
N SER A 23 -6.41 -6.99 12.82
CA SER A 23 -5.60 -7.93 12.01
C SER A 23 -6.41 -8.99 11.23
N GLY A 24 -7.68 -8.72 10.94
CA GLY A 24 -8.57 -9.69 10.28
C GLY A 24 -8.84 -9.44 8.79
N LEU A 25 -8.47 -8.26 8.26
CA LEU A 25 -8.76 -7.92 6.87
C LEU A 25 -7.78 -8.62 5.95
N GLY A 26 -8.21 -9.68 5.27
CA GLY A 26 -7.50 -10.29 4.15
C GLY A 26 -8.29 -10.15 2.87
N GLY A 27 -7.67 -10.57 1.77
CA GLY A 27 -8.34 -10.52 0.48
C GLY A 27 -7.42 -10.84 -0.67
N HIS A 28 -7.88 -10.44 -1.85
CA HIS A 28 -7.18 -10.65 -3.10
C HIS A 28 -7.39 -9.44 -3.99
N GLY A 29 -6.57 -9.31 -5.04
CA GLY A 29 -6.67 -8.17 -5.91
C GLY A 29 -6.04 -8.40 -7.27
N THR A 30 -6.23 -7.40 -8.10
CA THR A 30 -5.58 -7.29 -9.39
C THR A 30 -4.95 -5.92 -9.52
N GLY A 31 -3.76 -5.87 -10.10
CA GLY A 31 -3.05 -4.64 -10.44
C GLY A 31 -2.82 -4.58 -11.94
N ILE A 32 -3.20 -3.47 -12.56
CA ILE A 32 -3.00 -3.19 -13.98
C ILE A 32 -1.93 -2.11 -14.10
N THR A 33 -0.82 -2.42 -14.75
CA THR A 33 0.21 -1.42 -15.05
C THR A 33 -0.31 -0.44 -16.10
N VAL A 34 -0.38 0.84 -15.73
CA VAL A 34 -0.86 1.93 -16.60
C VAL A 34 0.27 2.82 -17.10
N ASP A 35 1.42 2.79 -16.43
CA ASP A 35 2.64 3.45 -16.87
C ASP A 35 3.87 2.69 -16.37
N ASN A 36 4.94 2.71 -17.15
CA ASN A 36 6.18 2.04 -16.82
C ASN A 36 7.38 2.87 -17.28
N LYS A 37 8.41 2.89 -16.44
CA LYS A 37 9.71 3.46 -16.76
C LYS A 37 10.82 2.52 -16.32
N VAL A 38 11.72 2.22 -17.26
CA VAL A 38 12.93 1.45 -17.01
C VAL A 38 14.13 2.38 -16.94
N ILE A 39 14.94 2.24 -15.89
CA ILE A 39 16.19 2.97 -15.69
C ILE A 39 17.32 1.94 -15.69
N GLU A 40 18.08 1.93 -16.78
CA GLU A 40 19.20 0.99 -16.97
C GLU A 40 20.47 1.45 -16.25
N GLY A 41 21.03 0.57 -15.44
CA GLY A 41 22.34 0.70 -14.83
C GLY A 41 23.33 -0.32 -15.41
N LYS A 42 24.62 -0.17 -15.09
CA LYS A 42 25.65 -1.11 -15.57
C LYS A 42 25.50 -2.52 -14.99
N THR A 43 25.05 -2.60 -13.74
CA THR A 43 25.01 -3.82 -12.91
C THR A 43 23.59 -4.26 -12.54
N GLY A 44 22.57 -3.54 -13.01
CA GLY A 44 21.18 -3.81 -12.68
C GLY A 44 20.27 -2.75 -13.26
N THR A 45 18.98 -2.89 -13.02
CA THR A 45 17.92 -2.09 -13.62
C THR A 45 16.92 -1.71 -12.54
N ILE A 46 16.38 -0.49 -12.62
CA ILE A 46 15.26 -0.06 -11.79
C ILE A 46 14.03 0.04 -12.68
N VAL A 47 12.95 -0.62 -12.27
CA VAL A 47 11.64 -0.55 -12.91
C VAL A 47 10.72 0.28 -12.02
N GLN A 48 10.14 1.34 -12.59
CA GLN A 48 9.11 2.13 -11.95
C GLN A 48 7.77 1.85 -12.63
N ASN A 49 6.80 1.33 -11.89
CA ASN A 49 5.45 1.09 -12.39
C ASN A 49 4.48 2.06 -11.71
N SER A 50 3.54 2.59 -12.49
CA SER A 50 2.29 3.10 -11.95
C SER A 50 1.20 2.08 -12.24
N THR A 51 0.44 1.69 -11.23
CA THR A 51 -0.62 0.69 -11.36
C THR A 51 -1.97 1.23 -10.86
N LYS A 52 -3.04 0.71 -11.47
CA LYS A 52 -4.41 0.83 -10.98
C LYS A 52 -4.84 -0.54 -10.49
N ASP A 53 -5.19 -0.59 -9.23
CA ASP A 53 -5.42 -1.81 -8.51
C ASP A 53 -6.86 -1.85 -7.99
N ILE A 54 -7.42 -3.06 -7.96
CA ILE A 54 -8.69 -3.35 -7.28
C ILE A 54 -8.35 -4.35 -6.17
N TRP A 55 -8.61 -3.96 -4.93
CA TRP A 55 -8.50 -4.83 -3.76
C TRP A 55 -9.90 -5.28 -3.36
N ILE A 56 -10.11 -6.59 -3.33
CA ILE A 56 -11.35 -7.24 -2.92
C ILE A 56 -11.11 -7.80 -1.53
N TRP A 57 -11.94 -7.38 -0.58
CA TRP A 57 -11.86 -7.80 0.82
C TRP A 57 -12.74 -9.04 0.99
N ASP A 58 -12.18 -10.15 1.49
CA ASP A 58 -12.93 -11.42 1.53
C ASP A 58 -14.05 -11.40 2.57
N ASN A 59 -13.85 -10.69 3.68
CA ASN A 59 -14.82 -10.55 4.77
C ASN A 59 -14.71 -9.17 5.44
N PRO A 60 -15.07 -8.08 4.75
CA PRO A 60 -15.00 -6.74 5.31
C PRO A 60 -15.97 -6.59 6.50
N PRO A 61 -15.59 -5.85 7.56
CA PRO A 61 -16.52 -5.48 8.62
C PRO A 61 -17.74 -4.73 8.09
N GLU A 62 -18.82 -4.72 8.86
CA GLU A 62 -20.00 -3.93 8.53
C GLU A 62 -19.63 -2.46 8.31
N GLY A 63 -20.12 -1.87 7.20
CA GLY A 63 -19.84 -0.50 6.80
C GLY A 63 -18.55 -0.31 5.98
N PHE A 64 -17.75 -1.36 5.76
CA PHE A 64 -16.65 -1.34 4.79
C PHE A 64 -17.13 -1.75 3.41
N ASP A 65 -16.55 -1.14 2.37
CA ASP A 65 -16.79 -1.53 0.99
C ASP A 65 -16.21 -2.92 0.72
N ALA A 66 -16.89 -3.71 -0.12
CA ALA A 66 -16.41 -5.04 -0.51
C ALA A 66 -15.12 -4.98 -1.35
N ALA A 67 -14.88 -3.86 -2.01
CA ALA A 67 -13.67 -3.62 -2.77
C ALA A 67 -13.26 -2.15 -2.75
N THR A 68 -11.97 -1.88 -2.90
CA THR A 68 -11.41 -0.53 -3.00
C THR A 68 -10.52 -0.39 -4.23
N ASN A 69 -10.58 0.76 -4.89
CA ASN A 69 -9.65 1.13 -5.95
C ASN A 69 -8.38 1.74 -5.35
N ALA A 70 -7.21 1.26 -5.75
CA ALA A 70 -5.93 1.81 -5.34
C ALA A 70 -5.14 2.32 -6.55
N SER A 71 -4.47 3.47 -6.36
CA SER A 71 -3.46 3.96 -7.30
C SER A 71 -2.09 3.78 -6.67
N CYS A 72 -1.25 2.95 -7.29
CA CYS A 72 0.04 2.62 -6.72
C CYS A 72 1.20 3.07 -7.60
N THR A 73 2.31 3.42 -6.96
CA THR A 73 3.61 3.63 -7.59
C THR A 73 4.60 2.66 -6.97
N GLN A 74 5.22 1.83 -7.80
CA GLN A 74 6.20 0.83 -7.42
C GLN A 74 7.56 1.24 -7.98
N THR A 75 8.63 1.05 -7.22
CA THR A 75 10.00 1.19 -7.69
C THR A 75 10.79 -0.03 -7.25
N ILE A 76 11.19 -0.86 -8.21
CA ILE A 76 11.72 -2.20 -7.98
C ILE A 76 13.10 -2.29 -8.63
N SER A 77 14.08 -2.82 -7.88
CA SER A 77 15.44 -3.01 -8.36
C SER A 77 15.69 -4.48 -8.71
N PHE A 78 16.38 -4.71 -9.82
CA PHE A 78 16.80 -6.03 -10.28
C PHE A 78 18.31 -6.03 -10.50
N ALA A 79 18.99 -7.09 -10.05
CA ALA A 79 20.39 -7.30 -10.42
C ALA A 79 20.47 -7.75 -11.90
N LYS A 80 21.54 -7.36 -12.60
CA LYS A 80 21.71 -7.72 -14.01
C LYS A 80 21.68 -9.23 -14.20
N GLY A 81 20.84 -9.69 -15.12
CA GLY A 81 20.66 -11.11 -15.43
C GLY A 81 19.81 -11.88 -14.41
N GLN A 82 19.16 -11.19 -13.47
CA GLN A 82 18.19 -11.79 -12.55
C GLN A 82 16.79 -11.25 -12.84
N GLU A 83 15.81 -12.17 -12.91
CA GLU A 83 14.40 -11.82 -13.01
C GLU A 83 13.77 -11.55 -11.64
N ALA A 84 14.36 -12.09 -10.57
CA ALA A 84 13.89 -11.85 -9.21
C ALA A 84 14.29 -10.44 -8.75
N PRO A 85 13.38 -9.69 -8.10
CA PRO A 85 13.71 -8.40 -7.52
C PRO A 85 14.68 -8.58 -6.35
N ILE A 86 15.68 -7.70 -6.27
CA ILE A 86 16.60 -7.63 -5.13
C ILE A 86 16.10 -6.68 -4.02
N GLY A 87 15.02 -5.97 -4.30
CA GLY A 87 14.33 -5.09 -3.38
C GLY A 87 13.47 -4.07 -4.11
N GLY A 88 12.65 -3.33 -3.36
CA GLY A 88 11.84 -2.27 -3.93
C GLY A 88 10.92 -1.64 -2.90
N THR A 89 10.22 -0.60 -3.33
CA THR A 89 9.21 0.09 -2.53
C THR A 89 7.93 0.27 -3.32
N VAL A 90 6.81 0.36 -2.62
CA VAL A 90 5.51 0.68 -3.19
C VAL A 90 4.80 1.68 -2.29
N THR A 91 4.09 2.61 -2.90
CA THR A 91 3.10 3.47 -2.23
C THR A 91 1.78 3.33 -2.99
N CYS A 92 0.72 3.03 -2.26
CA CYS A 92 -0.64 2.94 -2.79
C CYS A 92 -1.54 3.95 -2.07
N THR A 93 -2.35 4.65 -2.85
CA THR A 93 -3.30 5.65 -2.35
C THR A 93 -4.72 5.21 -2.69
N VAL A 94 -5.63 5.36 -1.74
CA VAL A 94 -7.03 4.95 -1.87
C VAL A 94 -7.95 6.08 -1.42
N VAL A 95 -9.02 6.26 -2.18
CA VAL A 95 -10.26 6.93 -1.77
C VAL A 95 -11.35 5.89 -2.00
N ASP A 96 -12.04 5.49 -0.94
CA ASP A 96 -13.11 4.49 -1.06
C ASP A 96 -14.46 5.12 -1.43
N GLU A 97 -15.50 4.30 -1.62
CA GLU A 97 -16.79 4.75 -2.17
C GLU A 97 -17.54 5.68 -1.19
N SER A 98 -17.22 5.60 0.10
CA SER A 98 -17.75 6.52 1.11
C SER A 98 -16.94 7.82 1.25
N GLY A 99 -15.81 7.93 0.55
CA GLY A 99 -14.92 9.09 0.58
C GLY A 99 -13.85 9.03 1.68
N ASP A 100 -13.74 7.93 2.42
CA ASP A 100 -12.63 7.74 3.35
C ASP A 100 -11.35 7.46 2.56
N VAL A 101 -10.24 8.00 3.04
CA VAL A 101 -8.92 7.84 2.41
C VAL A 101 -7.97 7.04 3.27
N PHE A 102 -7.06 6.32 2.62
CA PHE A 102 -5.90 5.73 3.27
C PHE A 102 -4.71 5.56 2.32
N ILE A 103 -3.51 5.45 2.92
CA ILE A 103 -2.24 5.25 2.23
C ILE A 103 -1.59 3.99 2.76
N ASN A 104 -1.20 3.11 1.85
CA ASN A 104 -0.31 1.99 2.14
C ASN A 104 1.08 2.25 1.59
N THR A 105 2.12 1.92 2.36
CA THR A 105 3.49 1.84 1.86
C THR A 105 4.05 0.46 2.12
N GLY A 106 4.94 -0.03 1.28
CA GLY A 106 5.54 -1.33 1.50
C GLY A 106 6.87 -1.53 0.82
N THR A 107 7.49 -2.65 1.16
CA THR A 107 8.77 -3.08 0.59
C THR A 107 8.62 -4.43 -0.08
N PHE A 108 9.18 -4.56 -1.28
CA PHE A 108 9.28 -5.85 -1.97
C PHE A 108 10.44 -6.66 -1.39
N GLY A 109 10.17 -7.91 -1.01
CA GLY A 109 11.17 -8.90 -0.62
C GLY A 109 11.01 -10.20 -1.40
N ALA A 110 11.82 -11.20 -1.09
CA ALA A 110 11.82 -12.49 -1.77
C ALA A 110 10.44 -13.20 -1.71
N ASP A 111 9.74 -13.08 -0.57
CA ASP A 111 8.46 -13.75 -0.34
C ASP A 111 7.25 -12.87 -0.69
N GLY A 112 7.42 -11.81 -1.49
CA GLY A 112 6.37 -10.85 -1.84
C GLY A 112 6.50 -9.51 -1.10
N VAL A 113 5.43 -8.73 -1.07
CA VAL A 113 5.41 -7.36 -0.52
C VAL A 113 4.84 -7.33 0.90
N LEU A 114 5.46 -6.57 1.79
CA LEU A 114 4.86 -6.22 3.09
C LEU A 114 4.33 -4.79 2.99
N LEU A 115 3.01 -4.63 2.97
CA LEU A 115 2.31 -3.34 2.99
C LEU A 115 1.97 -2.95 4.43
N THR A 116 1.99 -1.66 4.72
CA THR A 116 1.57 -1.06 5.98
C THR A 116 0.69 0.15 5.70
N LEU A 117 -0.47 0.22 6.34
CA LEU A 117 -1.32 1.41 6.25
C LEU A 117 -0.71 2.48 7.15
N VAL A 118 -0.13 3.50 6.53
CA VAL A 118 0.63 4.55 7.25
C VAL A 118 -0.23 5.74 7.65
N GLY A 119 -1.45 5.83 7.11
CA GLY A 119 -2.43 6.81 7.53
C GLY A 119 -3.77 6.55 6.87
N GLY A 120 -4.85 6.76 7.62
CA GLY A 120 -6.22 6.58 7.15
C GLY A 120 -7.17 7.54 7.85
N THR A 121 -8.34 7.72 7.26
CA THR A 121 -9.45 8.53 7.80
C THR A 121 -10.71 7.68 7.93
N GLY A 122 -11.74 8.21 8.60
CA GLY A 122 -13.00 7.51 8.81
C GLY A 122 -12.80 6.10 9.36
N LYS A 123 -13.38 5.10 8.71
CA LYS A 123 -13.27 3.69 9.16
C LYS A 123 -11.85 3.13 9.10
N TRP A 124 -10.98 3.68 8.25
CA TRP A 124 -9.58 3.26 8.11
C TRP A 124 -8.64 3.86 9.15
N ALA A 125 -9.05 4.89 9.90
CA ALA A 125 -8.19 5.54 10.89
C ALA A 125 -7.65 4.54 11.93
N ALA A 126 -8.50 3.62 12.38
CA ALA A 126 -8.17 2.60 13.37
C ALA A 126 -7.26 1.48 12.84
N TYR A 127 -7.04 1.43 11.51
CA TYR A 127 -6.15 0.49 10.83
C TYR A 127 -4.75 1.08 10.59
N THR A 128 -4.47 2.29 11.07
CA THR A 128 -3.11 2.86 10.97
C THR A 128 -2.11 1.97 11.71
N GLY A 129 -1.06 1.54 11.00
CA GLY A 129 -0.08 0.57 11.45
C GLY A 129 -0.43 -0.89 11.15
N ALA A 130 -1.64 -1.19 10.67
CA ALA A 130 -1.98 -2.53 10.20
C ALA A 130 -1.12 -2.90 8.98
N GLN A 131 -0.79 -4.19 8.88
CA GLN A 131 0.13 -4.70 7.89
C GLN A 131 -0.47 -5.88 7.14
N TRP A 132 -0.10 -6.00 5.86
CA TRP A 132 -0.53 -7.08 4.99
C TRP A 132 0.64 -7.63 4.18
N LYS A 133 0.73 -8.95 4.09
CA LYS A 133 1.64 -9.64 3.20
C LYS A 133 0.94 -9.93 1.88
N GLY A 134 1.35 -9.25 0.83
CA GLY A 134 0.91 -9.49 -0.54
C GLY A 134 1.81 -10.47 -1.29
N VAL A 135 1.22 -11.43 -2.00
CA VAL A 135 1.93 -12.41 -2.83
C VAL A 135 1.27 -12.51 -4.21
N THR A 136 2.06 -12.28 -5.26
CA THR A 136 1.59 -12.47 -6.64
C THR A 136 1.31 -13.94 -6.90
N ARG A 137 0.07 -14.25 -7.27
CA ARG A 137 -0.37 -15.59 -7.66
C ARG A 137 -0.06 -15.85 -9.13
N HIS A 138 -0.40 -14.87 -9.98
CA HIS A 138 -0.19 -14.95 -11.41
C HIS A 138 0.19 -13.58 -11.99
N SER A 139 1.25 -13.53 -12.78
CA SER A 139 1.55 -12.40 -13.65
C SER A 139 0.89 -12.64 -15.00
N LEU A 140 0.19 -11.64 -15.51
CA LEU A 140 -0.46 -11.65 -16.81
C LEU A 140 0.45 -10.96 -17.83
N GLU A 141 0.27 -11.34 -19.10
CA GLU A 141 0.92 -10.65 -20.21
C GLU A 141 0.52 -9.16 -20.21
N GLY A 142 1.47 -8.28 -20.53
CA GLY A 142 1.25 -6.83 -20.49
C GLY A 142 1.41 -6.19 -19.11
N GLY A 143 1.95 -6.91 -18.12
CA GLY A 143 2.35 -6.33 -16.83
C GLY A 143 1.21 -6.17 -15.81
N SER A 144 0.08 -6.85 -16.02
CA SER A 144 -0.96 -6.98 -15.00
C SER A 144 -0.66 -8.16 -14.07
N SER A 145 -1.24 -8.17 -12.87
CA SER A 145 -1.03 -9.26 -11.91
C SER A 145 -2.26 -9.55 -11.08
N VAL A 146 -2.42 -10.80 -10.66
CA VAL A 146 -3.39 -11.25 -9.66
C VAL A 146 -2.62 -11.67 -8.43
N TYR A 147 -3.04 -11.19 -7.26
CA TYR A 147 -2.36 -11.44 -5.99
C TYR A 147 -3.34 -11.69 -4.85
N ASP A 148 -2.82 -12.33 -3.82
CA ASP A 148 -3.47 -12.50 -2.52
C ASP A 148 -2.78 -11.59 -1.51
N PHE A 149 -3.53 -11.12 -0.51
CA PHE A 149 -2.94 -10.45 0.64
C PHE A 149 -3.57 -10.94 1.95
N THR A 150 -2.72 -11.20 2.94
CA THR A 150 -3.14 -11.64 4.26
C THR A 150 -2.64 -10.67 5.32
N PRO A 151 -3.42 -10.42 6.38
CA PRO A 151 -2.96 -9.56 7.47
C PRO A 151 -1.77 -10.21 8.19
N THR A 152 -0.81 -9.39 8.60
CA THR A 152 0.33 -9.80 9.42
C THR A 152 0.21 -9.20 10.82
N ASN A 153 0.46 -10.02 11.84
CA ASN A 153 0.44 -9.60 13.25
C ASN A 153 1.75 -8.95 13.68
#